data_AF-A0A2E7WQT8-F1
#
_entry.id   AF-A0A2E7WQT8-F1
#
_cell.length_a   1.000
_cell.length_b   1.000
_cell.length_c   1.000
_cell.angle_alpha   90.00
_cell.angle_beta   90.00
_cell.angle_gamma   90.00
#
_symmetry.space_group_name_H-M   'P 1'
#
loop_
_entity.id
_entity.type
_entity.pdbx_description
1 polymer ?
#
loop_
_entity_poly.entity_id
_entity_poly.type
_entity_poly.pdbx_seq_one_letter_code
_entity_poly.pdbx_strand_id
1 'polypeptide(L)'
;MKLSGQQRDLIKPIGISAIIIAVSIIIAQLTPDEQKFPQQIVDAFPFADWINNGQAWLKANYQWATRAFADVIRNSIDAVETFLVLTTWPVIVLGIGLIAFRFGGLRLALVCALSTMVWASLDMWDAAMSTLS
;
A
#
# COMPACT_ATOMS: atom_id res chain seq x y z
N MET A 1 22.17 37.05 -38.54
CA MET A 1 22.31 36.94 -37.07
C MET A 1 23.36 35.87 -36.78
N LYS A 2 24.61 36.26 -36.46
CA LYS A 2 25.70 35.29 -36.17
C LYS A 2 25.58 34.85 -34.71
N LEU A 3 25.32 33.56 -34.48
CA LEU A 3 25.26 32.98 -33.13
C LEU A 3 26.66 33.05 -32.49
N SER A 4 26.76 33.58 -31.28
CA SER A 4 28.02 33.70 -30.54
C SER A 4 28.59 32.32 -30.21
N GLY A 5 29.92 32.19 -30.16
CA GLY A 5 30.62 30.90 -30.02
C GLY A 5 30.16 30.04 -28.84
N GLN A 6 29.70 30.69 -27.76
CA GLN A 6 29.20 30.03 -26.56
C GLN A 6 27.85 29.32 -26.75
N GLN A 7 26.97 29.84 -27.63
CA GLN A 7 25.69 29.18 -27.92
C GLN A 7 25.87 27.93 -28.79
N ARG A 8 26.84 27.93 -29.70
CA ARG A 8 27.17 26.74 -30.52
C ARG A 8 27.70 25.56 -29.69
N ASP A 9 28.39 25.84 -28.59
CA ASP A 9 28.90 24.79 -27.70
C ASP A 9 27.82 24.23 -26.77
N LEU A 10 26.77 25.00 -26.45
CA LEU A 10 25.63 24.53 -25.66
C LEU A 10 24.59 23.75 -26.48
N ILE A 11 24.42 24.09 -27.77
CA ILE A 11 23.44 23.43 -28.66
C ILE A 11 23.81 21.95 -28.92
N LYS A 12 25.09 21.63 -29.00
CA LYS A 12 25.55 20.24 -29.24
C LYS A 12 25.14 19.26 -28.13
N PRO A 13 25.44 19.49 -26.84
CA PRO A 13 25.04 18.58 -25.76
C PRO A 13 23.53 18.55 -25.54
N ILE A 14 22.83 19.67 -25.72
CA ILE A 14 21.36 19.74 -25.61
C ILE A 14 20.69 18.96 -26.75
N GLY A 15 21.25 19.03 -27.96
CA GLY A 15 20.78 18.24 -29.09
C GLY A 15 20.97 16.74 -28.84
N ILE A 16 22.13 16.34 -28.30
CA ILE A 16 22.42 14.93 -27.97
C ILE A 16 21.46 14.42 -26.89
N SER A 17 21.23 15.17 -25.81
CA SER A 17 20.30 14.75 -24.76
C SER A 17 18.86 14.66 -25.25
N ALA A 18 18.40 15.59 -26.09
CA ALA A 18 17.09 15.54 -26.71
C ALA A 18 16.93 14.31 -27.62
N ILE A 19 17.97 13.96 -28.38
CA ILE A 19 17.98 12.75 -29.22
C ILE A 19 17.91 11.48 -28.35
N ILE A 20 18.68 11.42 -27.26
CA ILE A 20 18.65 10.27 -26.33
C ILE A 20 17.26 10.09 -25.73
N ILE A 21 16.61 11.17 -25.30
CA ILE A 21 15.25 11.12 -24.75
C ILE A 21 14.24 10.68 -25.81
N ALA A 22 14.34 11.22 -27.03
CA ALA A 22 13.47 10.84 -28.14
C ALA A 22 13.62 9.35 -28.49
N VAL A 23 14.85 8.85 -28.56
CA VAL A 23 15.14 7.43 -28.80
C VAL A 23 14.59 6.56 -27.67
N SER A 24 14.75 6.98 -26.40
CA SER A 24 14.20 6.27 -25.25
C SER A 24 12.67 6.16 -25.29
N ILE A 25 11.97 7.25 -25.64
CA ILE A 25 10.51 7.28 -25.79
C ILE A 25 10.07 6.39 -26.96
N ILE A 26 10.79 6.41 -28.08
CA ILE A 26 10.51 5.56 -29.24
C ILE A 26 10.66 4.08 -28.88
N ILE A 27 11.72 3.71 -28.14
CA ILE A 27 11.92 2.34 -27.63
C ILE A 27 10.79 1.93 -26.69
N ALA A 28 10.34 2.84 -25.80
CA ALA A 28 9.23 2.58 -24.89
C ALA A 28 7.88 2.39 -25.60
N GLN A 29 7.65 3.06 -26.74
CA GLN A 29 6.43 2.87 -27.52
C GLN A 29 6.48 1.66 -28.46
N LEU A 30 7.67 1.30 -28.96
CA LEU A 30 7.87 0.12 -29.80
C LEU A 30 7.96 -1.20 -29.01
N THR A 31 8.22 -1.11 -27.70
CA THR A 31 8.26 -2.28 -26.80
C THR A 31 7.16 -2.15 -25.72
N PRO A 32 5.87 -2.28 -26.08
CA PRO A 32 4.78 -2.29 -25.11
C PRO A 32 4.70 -3.60 -24.29
N ASP A 33 5.42 -4.65 -24.69
CA ASP A 33 5.50 -5.90 -23.93
C ASP A 33 6.63 -5.88 -22.91
N GLU A 34 6.39 -6.52 -21.76
CA GLU A 34 7.36 -6.76 -20.68
C GLU A 34 8.75 -7.03 -21.26
N GLN A 35 9.76 -6.26 -20.81
CA GLN A 35 11.16 -6.55 -21.09
C GLN A 35 11.56 -7.86 -20.40
N LYS A 36 11.14 -8.99 -20.98
CA LYS A 36 11.47 -10.32 -20.48
C LYS A 36 12.95 -10.57 -20.74
N PHE A 37 13.64 -10.98 -19.68
CA PHE A 37 15.04 -11.37 -19.75
C PHE A 37 15.26 -12.40 -20.87
N PRO A 38 16.41 -12.41 -21.57
CA PRO A 38 16.66 -13.33 -22.67
C PRO A 38 16.41 -14.78 -22.25
N GLN A 39 15.44 -15.45 -22.87
CA GLN A 39 14.98 -16.79 -22.47
C GLN A 39 16.11 -17.83 -22.44
N GLN A 40 17.12 -17.67 -23.29
CA GLN A 40 18.32 -18.53 -23.36
C GLN A 40 19.12 -18.58 -22.03
N ILE A 41 19.09 -17.50 -21.23
CA ILE A 41 19.77 -17.42 -19.93
C ILE A 41 18.86 -18.00 -18.82
N VAL A 42 17.55 -17.84 -18.98
CA VAL A 42 16.54 -18.38 -18.06
C VAL A 42 16.45 -19.90 -18.16
N ASP A 43 16.47 -20.45 -19.38
CA ASP A 43 16.39 -21.88 -19.67
C ASP A 43 17.65 -22.66 -19.20
N ALA A 44 18.78 -21.98 -19.03
CA ALA A 44 20.01 -22.58 -18.50
C ALA A 44 19.95 -22.87 -16.99
N PHE A 45 19.02 -22.25 -16.26
CA PHE A 45 18.85 -22.41 -14.82
C PHE A 45 17.41 -22.86 -14.48
N PRO A 46 17.14 -24.17 -14.44
CA PRO A 46 15.82 -24.74 -14.13
C PRO A 46 15.38 -24.51 -12.66
N PHE A 47 16.10 -23.70 -11.90
CA PHE A 47 15.76 -23.27 -10.55
C PHE A 47 14.41 -22.55 -10.51
N ALA A 48 14.13 -21.72 -11.54
CA ALA A 48 12.84 -21.04 -11.67
C ALA A 48 11.69 -22.05 -11.81
N ASP A 49 11.86 -23.08 -12.65
CA ASP A 49 10.83 -24.11 -12.86
C ASP A 49 10.63 -24.98 -11.62
N TRP A 50 11.71 -25.31 -10.89
CA TRP A 50 11.61 -26.06 -9.65
C TRP A 50 10.88 -25.27 -8.55
N ILE A 51 11.17 -23.98 -8.40
CA ILE A 51 10.44 -23.09 -7.47
C ILE A 51 8.99 -22.95 -7.90
N ASN A 52 8.72 -22.72 -9.18
CA ASN A 52 7.37 -22.55 -9.70
C ASN A 52 6.52 -23.81 -9.49
N ASN A 53 7.09 -25.00 -9.72
CA ASN A 53 6.43 -26.27 -9.44
C ASN A 53 6.23 -26.50 -7.94
N GLY A 54 7.21 -26.16 -7.10
CA GLY A 54 7.09 -26.22 -5.64
C GLY A 54 5.98 -25.29 -5.12
N GLN A 55 5.91 -24.06 -5.63
CA GLN A 55 4.85 -23.10 -5.31
C GLN A 55 3.48 -23.62 -5.77
N ALA A 56 3.39 -24.21 -6.96
CA ALA A 56 2.15 -24.80 -7.48
C ALA A 56 1.66 -25.96 -6.61
N TRP A 57 2.57 -26.84 -6.18
CA TRP A 57 2.26 -27.93 -5.25
C TRP A 57 1.82 -27.40 -3.89
N LEU A 58 2.50 -26.38 -3.34
CA LEU A 58 2.14 -25.78 -2.06
C LEU A 58 0.77 -25.09 -2.13
N LYS A 59 0.46 -24.40 -3.24
CA LYS A 59 -0.87 -23.86 -3.50
C LYS A 59 -1.91 -24.98 -3.54
N ALA A 60 -1.67 -26.04 -4.29
CA ALA A 60 -2.65 -27.13 -4.43
C ALA A 60 -2.93 -27.85 -3.09
N ASN A 61 -1.91 -28.02 -2.24
CA ASN A 61 -2.01 -28.88 -1.05
C ASN A 61 -2.20 -28.13 0.28
N TYR A 62 -1.70 -26.89 0.39
CA TYR A 62 -1.68 -26.13 1.65
C TYR A 62 -2.44 -24.79 1.59
N GLN A 63 -2.84 -24.31 0.40
CA GLN A 63 -3.61 -23.08 0.29
C GLN A 63 -4.91 -23.13 1.08
N TRP A 64 -5.56 -24.29 1.17
CA TRP A 64 -6.80 -24.44 1.96
C TRP A 64 -6.54 -24.22 3.45
N ALA A 65 -5.40 -24.69 3.99
CA ALA A 65 -5.05 -24.51 5.39
C ALA A 65 -4.69 -23.05 5.68
N THR A 66 -3.81 -22.46 4.87
CA THR A 66 -3.45 -21.03 5.01
C THR A 66 -4.65 -20.12 4.82
N ARG A 67 -5.54 -20.44 3.88
CA ARG A 67 -6.79 -19.69 3.68
C ARG A 67 -7.76 -19.88 4.84
N ALA A 68 -7.89 -21.09 5.40
CA ALA A 68 -8.72 -21.30 6.58
C ALA A 68 -8.24 -20.45 7.78
N PHE A 69 -6.93 -20.40 8.04
CA PHE A 69 -6.37 -19.53 9.07
C PHE A 69 -6.59 -18.05 8.76
N ALA A 70 -6.36 -17.64 7.51
CA ALA A 70 -6.59 -16.27 7.07
C ALA A 70 -8.06 -15.87 7.21
N ASP A 71 -8.99 -16.74 6.81
CA ASP A 71 -10.43 -16.50 6.88
C ASP A 71 -10.90 -16.39 8.34
N VAL A 72 -10.38 -17.22 9.25
CA VAL A 72 -10.70 -17.12 10.69
C VAL A 72 -10.24 -15.78 11.26
N ILE A 73 -9.00 -15.38 10.98
CA ILE A 73 -8.45 -14.11 11.45
C ILE A 73 -9.24 -12.95 10.85
N ARG A 74 -9.47 -12.98 9.53
CA ARG A 74 -10.16 -11.93 8.80
C ARG A 74 -11.61 -11.78 9.24
N ASN A 75 -12.34 -12.88 9.41
CA ASN A 75 -13.69 -12.84 9.96
C ASN A 75 -13.72 -12.26 11.38
N SER A 76 -12.68 -12.49 12.19
CA SER A 76 -12.60 -11.94 13.54
C SER A 76 -12.37 -10.44 13.52
N ILE A 77 -11.44 -9.97 12.68
CA ILE A 77 -11.14 -8.54 12.46
C ILE A 77 -12.37 -7.84 11.89
N ASP A 78 -12.95 -8.36 10.81
CA ASP A 78 -14.13 -7.80 10.15
C ASP A 78 -15.34 -7.75 11.10
N ALA A 79 -15.49 -8.73 12.00
CA ALA A 79 -16.55 -8.71 13.02
C ALA A 79 -16.35 -7.58 14.04
N VAL A 80 -15.11 -7.36 14.49
CA VAL A 80 -14.77 -6.26 15.41
C VAL A 80 -14.92 -4.91 14.71
N GLU A 81 -14.44 -4.78 13.47
CA GLU A 81 -14.60 -3.58 12.65
C GLU A 81 -16.08 -3.26 12.45
N THR A 82 -16.87 -4.24 12.03
CA THR A 82 -18.32 -4.10 11.84
C THR A 82 -19.01 -3.69 13.14
N PHE A 83 -18.63 -4.28 14.28
CA PHE A 83 -19.15 -3.90 15.59
C PHE A 83 -18.81 -2.44 15.94
N LEU A 84 -17.56 -2.02 15.74
CA LEU A 84 -17.07 -0.68 16.06
C LEU A 84 -17.68 0.40 15.14
N VAL A 85 -17.88 0.10 13.87
CA VAL A 85 -18.46 1.03 12.88
C VAL A 85 -19.98 1.10 13.01
N LEU A 86 -20.68 -0.03 13.21
CA LEU A 86 -22.14 -0.03 13.44
C LEU A 86 -22.52 0.58 14.78
N THR A 87 -21.64 0.50 15.78
CA THR A 87 -21.86 1.16 17.06
C THR A 87 -21.81 2.67 16.85
N THR A 88 -22.90 3.36 17.17
CA THR A 88 -22.96 4.82 17.06
C THR A 88 -21.76 5.45 17.79
N TRP A 89 -20.98 6.26 17.09
CA TRP A 89 -19.74 6.85 17.59
C TRP A 89 -19.79 7.45 19.01
N PRO A 90 -20.90 8.08 19.49
CA PRO A 90 -20.95 8.60 20.86
C PRO A 90 -20.86 7.51 21.92
N VAL A 91 -21.31 6.29 21.63
CA VAL A 91 -21.26 5.15 22.56
C VAL A 91 -19.82 4.74 22.82
N ILE A 92 -18.97 4.70 21.79
CA ILE A 92 -17.55 4.36 21.91
C ILE A 92 -16.79 5.50 22.61
N VAL A 93 -17.08 6.76 22.28
CA VAL A 93 -16.53 7.93 22.99
C VAL A 93 -16.88 7.88 24.48
N LEU A 94 -18.12 7.55 24.83
CA LEU A 94 -18.55 7.38 26.21
C LEU A 94 -17.86 6.19 26.88
N GLY A 95 -17.70 5.06 26.19
CA GLY A 95 -17.00 3.89 26.69
C GLY A 95 -15.55 4.21 27.07
N ILE A 96 -14.80 4.85 26.18
CA ILE A 96 -13.43 5.30 26.42
C ILE A 96 -13.40 6.32 27.58
N GLY A 97 -14.32 7.27 27.59
CA GLY A 97 -14.45 8.27 28.66
C GLY A 97 -14.71 7.65 30.04
N LEU A 98 -15.58 6.65 30.12
CA LEU A 98 -15.91 5.95 31.37
C LEU A 98 -14.74 5.10 31.88
N ILE A 99 -14.00 4.44 31.00
CA ILE A 99 -12.77 3.71 31.37
C ILE A 99 -11.72 4.71 31.90
N ALA A 100 -11.50 5.81 31.18
CA ALA A 100 -10.58 6.87 31.61
C ALA A 100 -11.00 7.51 32.94
N PHE A 101 -12.32 7.67 33.17
CA PHE A 101 -12.87 8.16 34.43
C PHE A 101 -12.51 7.23 35.59
N ARG A 102 -12.59 5.91 35.37
CA ARG A 102 -12.30 4.90 36.40
C ARG A 102 -10.84 4.86 36.84
N PHE A 103 -9.91 5.26 35.99
CA PHE A 103 -8.46 5.21 36.27
C PHE A 103 -7.83 6.57 36.59
N GLY A 104 -8.29 7.67 35.97
CA GLY A 104 -7.66 8.99 36.10
C GLY A 104 -8.62 10.14 36.45
N GLY A 105 -9.86 9.84 36.79
CA GLY A 105 -10.86 10.82 37.19
C GLY A 105 -11.38 11.70 36.04
N LEU A 106 -12.15 12.74 36.38
CA LEU A 106 -12.93 13.53 35.43
C LEU A 106 -12.09 14.26 34.38
N ARG A 107 -10.90 14.76 34.77
CA ARG A 107 -10.01 15.48 33.83
C ARG A 107 -9.50 14.57 32.72
N LEU A 108 -9.08 13.35 33.06
CA LEU A 108 -8.62 12.38 32.06
C LEU A 108 -9.78 11.92 31.17
N ALA A 109 -10.94 11.65 31.77
CA ALA A 109 -12.14 11.26 31.04
C ALA A 109 -12.55 12.29 29.97
N LEU A 110 -12.56 13.58 30.34
CA LEU A 110 -12.92 14.66 29.43
C LEU A 110 -11.88 14.84 28.32
N VAL A 111 -10.58 14.77 28.64
CA VAL A 111 -9.53 14.87 27.62
C VAL A 111 -9.64 13.72 26.63
N CYS A 112 -9.77 12.47 27.10
CA CYS A 112 -9.92 11.31 26.22
C CYS A 112 -11.18 11.40 25.36
N ALA A 113 -12.33 11.74 25.94
CA ALA A 113 -13.58 11.87 25.21
C ALA A 113 -13.52 12.98 24.14
N LEU A 114 -13.00 14.16 24.49
CA LEU A 114 -12.85 15.28 23.55
C LEU A 114 -11.87 14.96 22.43
N SER A 115 -10.73 14.32 22.73
CA SER A 115 -9.77 13.90 21.71
C SER A 115 -10.39 12.91 20.72
N THR A 116 -11.16 11.93 21.19
CA THR A 116 -11.85 10.98 20.31
C THR A 116 -12.98 11.66 19.51
N MET A 117 -13.69 12.64 20.08
CA MET A 117 -14.69 13.44 19.36
C MET A 117 -14.10 14.23 18.19
N VAL A 118 -12.85 14.71 18.30
CA VAL A 118 -12.18 15.43 17.20
C VAL A 118 -12.01 14.50 15.99
N TRP A 119 -11.64 13.23 16.20
CA TRP A 119 -11.54 12.26 15.10
C TRP A 119 -12.89 11.95 14.45
N ALA A 120 -13.95 11.83 15.24
CA ALA A 120 -15.31 11.67 14.72
C ALA A 120 -15.78 12.90 13.92
N SER A 121 -15.36 14.10 14.33
CA SER A 121 -15.76 15.36 13.68
C SER A 121 -15.03 15.63 12.36
N LEU A 122 -13.85 15.03 12.17
CA LEU A 122 -13.04 15.15 10.96
C LEU A 122 -13.38 14.10 9.90
N ASP A 123 -14.47 13.34 10.09
CA ASP A 123 -14.87 12.23 9.22
C ASP A 123 -13.78 11.14 9.10
N MET A 124 -12.94 11.02 10.13
CA MET A 124 -11.85 10.04 10.23
C MET A 124 -12.23 8.82 11.05
N TRP A 125 -13.51 8.66 11.38
CA TRP A 125 -14.01 7.62 12.27
C TRP A 125 -13.74 6.22 11.74
N ASP A 126 -14.14 5.96 10.50
CA ASP A 126 -14.02 4.63 9.88
C ASP A 126 -12.55 4.21 9.75
N ALA A 127 -11.69 5.15 9.33
CA ALA A 127 -10.25 4.91 9.25
C ALA A 127 -9.63 4.60 10.63
N ALA A 128 -10.07 5.29 11.70
CA ALA A 128 -9.58 5.04 13.04
C ALA A 128 -10.05 3.67 13.58
N MET A 129 -11.31 3.28 13.33
CA MET A 129 -11.83 1.99 13.79
C MET A 129 -11.18 0.80 13.07
N SER A 130 -10.89 0.93 11.77
CA SER A 130 -10.17 -0.09 11.00
C SER A 130 -8.73 -0.34 11.51
N THR A 131 -8.12 0.63 12.20
CA THR A 131 -6.80 0.42 12.85
C THR A 131 -6.87 -0.27 14.22
N LEU A 132 -8.06 -0.38 14.82
CA LEU A 132 -8.27 -0.99 16.14
C LEU A 132 -8.64 -2.48 16.07
N SER A 133 -9.08 -2.95 14.89
CA SER A 133 -9.39 -4.36 14.59
C SER A 133 -8.16 -5.09 14.06
#